data_AF-M0CFE0-F1
#
_entry.id   AF-M0CFE0-F1
#
_cell.length_a   1.000
_cell.length_b   1.000
_cell.length_c   1.000
_cell.angle_alpha   90.00
_cell.angle_beta   90.00
_cell.angle_gamma   90.00
#
_symmetry.space_group_name_H-M   'P 1'
#
loop_
_entity.id
_entity.type
_entity.pdbx_description
1 polymer ?
#
loop_
_entity_poly.entity_id
_entity_poly.type
_entity_poly.pdbx_seq_one_letter_code
_entity_poly.pdbx_strand_id
1 'polypeptide(L)' 'MAHVAEEPKRYVCERCQVVHAGTPIHESGGDHSFEPPGSCGGCDSSSFVEFGDWVHHHA' A
#
# COMPACT_ATOMS: atom_id res chain seq x y z
N MET A 1 16.41 23.83 1.52
CA MET A 1 15.39 23.04 0.79
C MET A 1 15.64 21.59 1.14
N ALA A 2 14.72 20.95 1.88
CA ALA A 2 14.82 19.53 2.17
C ALA A 2 14.14 18.79 1.02
N HIS A 3 14.92 18.04 0.24
CA HIS A 3 14.33 17.06 -0.68
C HIS A 3 13.71 15.98 0.21
N VAL A 4 12.38 16.01 0.37
CA VAL A 4 11.67 14.86 0.93
C VAL A 4 11.74 13.78 -0.13
N ALA A 5 12.25 12.60 0.25
CA ALA A 5 12.19 11.46 -0.65
C ALA A 5 10.72 11.12 -0.91
N GLU A 6 10.42 10.72 -2.13
CA GLU A 6 9.11 10.17 -2.46
C GLU A 6 8.87 8.91 -1.61
N GLU A 7 7.77 8.89 -0.85
CA GLU A 7 7.38 7.72 -0.08
C GLU A 7 6.54 6.78 -0.94
N PRO A 8 6.75 5.45 -0.86
CA PRO A 8 5.85 4.52 -1.51
C PRO A 8 4.46 4.62 -0.89
N LYS A 9 3.42 4.29 -1.68
CA LYS A 9 2.08 4.05 -1.13
C LYS A 9 2.15 2.98 -0.04
N ARG A 10 1.23 3.07 0.92
CA ARG A 10 1.11 2.12 2.03
C ARG A 10 -0.25 1.44 1.96
N TYR A 11 -0.30 0.18 2.36
CA TYR A 11 -1.50 -0.63 2.36
C TYR A 11 -1.68 -1.31 3.72
N VAL A 12 -2.88 -1.30 4.26
CA VAL A 12 -3.25 -1.98 5.51
C VAL A 12 -3.90 -3.32 5.17
N CYS A 13 -3.39 -4.41 5.75
CA CYS A 13 -4.09 -5.68 5.68
C CYS A 13 -5.40 -5.61 6.46
N GLU A 14 -6.53 -5.88 5.80
CA GLU A 14 -7.85 -5.78 6.44
C GLU A 14 -8.05 -6.80 7.57
N ARG A 15 -7.28 -7.89 7.56
CA ARG A 15 -7.43 -9.00 8.52
C ARG A 15 -6.61 -8.80 9.79
N CYS A 16 -5.33 -8.44 9.67
CA CYS A 16 -4.41 -8.34 10.81
C CYS A 16 -3.83 -6.93 11.01
N GLN A 17 -4.22 -5.96 10.20
CA GLN A 17 -3.86 -4.54 10.31
C GLN A 17 -2.36 -4.22 10.18
N VAL A 18 -1.55 -5.18 9.72
CA VAL A 18 -0.15 -4.94 9.36
C VAL A 18 -0.08 -4.01 8.16
N VAL A 19 0.80 -3.01 8.23
CA VAL A 19 1.05 -2.04 7.15
C VAL A 19 2.15 -2.56 6.24
N HIS A 20 1.90 -2.55 4.94
CA HIS A 20 2.81 -2.95 3.88
C HIS A 20 3.15 -1.76 2.98
N ALA A 21 4.38 -1.72 2.48
CA ALA A 21 4.73 -0.83 1.38
C ALA A 21 4.15 -1.36 0.07
N GLY A 22 3.74 -0.45 -0.80
CA GLY A 22 3.27 -0.74 -2.16
C GLY A 22 4.40 -1.26 -3.05
N THR A 23 4.05 -2.18 -3.93
CA THR A 23 4.95 -2.66 -4.98
C THR A 23 4.87 -1.70 -6.16
N PRO A 24 5.98 -1.06 -6.56
CA PRO A 24 5.97 -0.15 -7.70
C PRO A 24 5.69 -0.94 -8.98
N ILE A 25 4.73 -0.45 -9.77
CA ILE A 25 4.46 -0.95 -11.12
C ILE A 25 4.94 0.07 -12.14
N HIS A 26 5.64 -0.41 -13.17
CA HIS A 26 6.05 0.45 -14.27
C HIS A 26 4.87 0.67 -15.20
N GLU A 27 4.30 1.87 -15.16
CA GLU A 27 3.37 2.33 -16.19
C GLU A 27 4.13 3.13 -17.25
N SER A 28 3.78 2.93 -18.52
CA SER A 28 4.45 3.49 -19.69
C SER A 28 4.39 5.02 -19.81
N GLY A 29 3.89 5.74 -18.80
CA GLY A 29 3.55 7.17 -18.82
C GLY A 29 4.38 8.05 -17.88
N GLY A 30 5.26 7.49 -17.06
CA GLY A 30 6.09 8.25 -16.12
C GLY A 30 5.46 8.53 -14.75
N ASP A 31 4.22 8.08 -14.53
CA ASP A 31 3.60 8.09 -13.20
C ASP A 31 4.04 6.86 -12.39
N HIS A 32 4.36 7.05 -11.11
CA HIS A 32 4.67 5.98 -10.17
C HIS A 32 3.38 5.42 -9.57
N SER A 33 2.90 4.31 -10.15
CA SER A 33 1.78 3.56 -9.61
C SER A 33 2.26 2.45 -8.68
N PHE A 34 1.43 2.13 -7.69
CA PHE A 34 1.74 1.11 -6.69
C PHE A 34 0.56 0.16 -6.54
N GLU A 35 0.87 -1.10 -6.28
CA GLU A 35 -0.10 -2.16 -5.96
C GLU A 35 0.18 -2.75 -4.57
N PRO A 36 -0.83 -3.27 -3.87
CA PRO A 36 -0.61 -4.03 -2.63
C PRO A 36 0.19 -5.31 -2.92
N PRO A 37 0.87 -5.89 -1.91
CA PRO A 37 1.53 -7.18 -2.07
C PRO A 37 0.51 -8.30 -2.35
N GLY A 38 0.95 -9.37 -3.04
CA GLY A 38 0.08 -10.50 -3.39
C GLY A 38 -0.50 -11.25 -2.17
N SER A 39 0.20 -11.22 -1.03
CA SER A 39 -0.30 -11.75 0.24
C SER A 39 0.34 -11.06 1.45
N CYS A 40 -0.36 -11.07 2.58
CA CYS A 40 0.12 -10.50 3.82
C CYS A 40 1.06 -11.49 4.51
N GLY A 41 2.33 -11.13 4.70
CA GLY A 41 3.30 -11.99 5.40
C GLY A 41 2.98 -12.30 6.87
N GLY A 42 1.97 -11.66 7.47
CA GLY A 42 1.55 -11.94 8.85
C GLY A 42 0.32 -12.84 9.00
N CYS A 43 -0.52 -12.96 7.97
CA CYS A 43 -1.77 -13.75 8.07
C CYS A 43 -2.22 -14.41 6.76
N ASP A 44 -1.41 -14.33 5.71
CA ASP A 44 -1.64 -14.86 4.36
C ASP A 44 -2.90 -14.33 3.64
N SER A 45 -3.57 -13.31 4.19
CA SER A 45 -4.69 -12.64 3.52
C SER A 45 -4.22 -11.84 2.30
N SER A 46 -5.05 -11.79 1.25
CA SER A 46 -4.83 -10.98 0.05
C SER A 46 -5.69 -9.71 0.01
N SER A 47 -6.36 -9.37 1.12
CA SER A 47 -7.26 -8.21 1.22
C SER A 47 -6.53 -7.03 1.86
N PHE A 48 -6.46 -5.92 1.12
CA PHE A 48 -5.71 -4.73 1.47
C PHE A 48 -6.45 -3.46 1.09
N VAL A 49 -6.24 -2.42 1.89
CA VAL A 49 -6.79 -1.07 1.67
C VAL A 49 -5.65 -0.06 1.70
N GLU A 50 -5.70 0.97 0.87
CA GLU A 50 -4.70 2.04 0.90
C GLU A 50 -4.72 2.74 2.27
N PHE A 51 -3.55 3.05 2.82
CA PHE A 51 -3.40 3.55 4.18
C PHE A 51 -4.17 4.86 4.43
N GLY A 52 -4.28 5.72 3.42
CA GLY A 52 -5.07 6.94 3.49
C GLY A 52 -6.58 6.67 3.62
N ASP A 53 -7.06 5.59 3.02
CA ASP A 53 -8.48 5.21 3.02
C ASP A 53 -8.86 4.39 4.25
N TRP A 54 -7.88 3.82 4.97
CA TRP A 54 -8.12 2.99 6.15
C TRP A 54 -8.97 3.68 7.23
N VAL A 55 -8.82 4.99 7.41
CA VAL A 55 -9.60 5.76 8.40
C VAL A 55 -11.09 5.87 8.03
N HIS A 56 -11.41 5.70 6.75
CA HIS A 56 -12.78 5.66 6.22
C HIS A 56 -13.26 4.23 5.97
N HIS A 57 -12.35 3.26 6.11
CA HIS A 57 -12.61 1.83 5.98
C HIS A 57 -13.25 1.29 7.25
N HIS A 58 -14.52 1.65 7.45
CA HIS A 58 -15.37 1.07 8.48
C HIS A 58 -16.04 -0.19 7.92
N ALA A 59 -15.88 -1.32 8.62
CA ALA A 59 -16.71 -2.51 8.46
C ALA A 59 -18.10 -2.31 9.07
#